data_AF-A0A8B6BV60-F1
#
_entry.id   AF-A0A8B6BV60-F1
#
_cell.length_a   1.000
_cell.length_b   1.000
_cell.length_c   1.000
_cell.angle_alpha   90.00
_cell.angle_beta   90.00
_cell.angle_gamma   90.00
#
_symmetry.space_group_name_H-M   'P 1'
#
loop_
_entity.id
_entity.type
_entity.pdbx_description
1 polymer ?
#
loop_
_entity_poly.entity_id
_entity_poly.type
_entity_poly.pdbx_seq_one_letter_code
_entity_poly.pdbx_strand_id
1 'polypeptide(L)'
;MENIRKRIDVRMVTTEKPAPKLVAKPNFDRRVVFHENLAAVHMKRTKLKFDKPIYLGACILDISKILMYDFHYDFMRKMYGDNARLLFTDTDSLAYEITTADFYKDIPPPSRRNSTSNYPAGHPLEFQSV
;
A
#
# COMPACT_ATOMS: atom_id res chain seq x y z
N MET A 1 -5.05 -5.58 1.74
CA MET A 1 -4.50 -5.96 3.07
C MET A 1 -5.54 -6.75 3.83
N GLU A 2 -5.18 -7.88 4.45
CA GLU A 2 -6.14 -8.78 5.09
C GLU A 2 -6.76 -8.18 6.36
N ASN A 3 -8.09 -8.25 6.50
CA ASN A 3 -8.79 -7.79 7.71
C ASN A 3 -9.00 -8.96 8.69
N ILE A 4 -8.14 -9.04 9.72
CA ILE A 4 -8.19 -10.12 10.72
C ILE A 4 -9.49 -10.13 11.54
N ARG A 5 -10.24 -9.02 11.60
CA ARG A 5 -11.54 -8.94 12.30
C ARG A 5 -12.63 -9.72 11.56
N LYS A 6 -12.46 -9.94 10.25
CA LYS A 6 -13.39 -10.71 9.42
C LYS A 6 -13.07 -12.22 9.40
N ARG A 7 -12.00 -12.67 10.07
CA ARG A 7 -11.66 -14.09 10.14
C ARG A 7 -12.69 -14.84 10.99
N ILE A 8 -13.22 -15.92 10.44
CA ILE A 8 -14.16 -16.82 11.10
C ILE A 8 -13.41 -18.10 11.48
N ASP A 9 -13.61 -18.60 12.69
CA ASP A 9 -13.15 -19.95 13.08
C ASP A 9 -14.26 -20.94 12.72
N VAL A 10 -14.01 -21.81 11.74
CA VAL A 10 -14.99 -22.82 11.30
C VAL A 10 -14.47 -24.20 11.68
N ARG A 11 -15.28 -24.95 12.42
CA ARG A 11 -14.95 -26.30 12.87
C ARG A 11 -15.92 -27.30 12.24
N MET A 12 -15.39 -28.23 11.48
CA MET A 12 -16.15 -29.37 10.97
C MET A 12 -16.33 -30.40 12.09
N VAL A 13 -17.55 -30.87 12.27
CA VAL A 13 -17.89 -31.91 13.24
C VAL A 13 -18.70 -33.00 12.58
N THR A 14 -18.33 -34.26 12.83
CA THR A 14 -19.00 -35.45 12.27
C THR A 14 -19.72 -36.31 13.30
N THR A 15 -19.46 -36.07 14.59
CA THR A 15 -20.03 -36.85 15.70
C THR A 15 -20.92 -35.96 16.58
N GLU A 16 -21.96 -36.54 17.17
CA GLU A 16 -22.89 -35.82 18.05
C GLU A 16 -22.26 -35.29 19.35
N LYS A 17 -21.15 -35.85 19.83
CA LYS A 17 -20.50 -35.45 21.10
C LYS A 17 -19.73 -34.10 21.04
N PRO A 18 -18.94 -33.79 19.98
CA PRO A 18 -18.22 -32.51 19.88
C PRO A 18 -19.13 -31.32 19.54
N ALA A 19 -20.23 -31.52 18.80
CA ALA A 19 -21.14 -30.44 18.41
C ALA A 19 -21.76 -29.66 19.59
N PRO A 20 -22.40 -30.29 20.60
CA PRO A 20 -23.02 -29.59 21.73
C PRO A 20 -21.98 -28.87 22.59
N LYS A 21 -20.76 -29.41 22.70
CA LYS A 21 -19.65 -28.74 23.39
C LYS A 21 -19.23 -27.43 22.71
N LEU A 22 -19.35 -27.34 21.38
CA LEU A 22 -19.05 -26.11 20.64
C LEU A 22 -20.20 -25.12 20.69
N VAL A 23 -21.44 -25.59 20.62
CA VAL A 23 -22.64 -24.74 20.73
C VAL A 23 -22.76 -24.11 22.13
N ALA A 24 -22.36 -24.83 23.19
CA ALA A 24 -22.39 -24.32 24.56
C ALA A 24 -21.35 -23.23 24.83
N LYS A 25 -20.40 -22.97 23.92
CA LYS A 25 -19.40 -21.92 24.12
C LYS A 25 -19.99 -20.54 23.81
N PRO A 26 -19.61 -19.50 24.57
CA PRO A 26 -20.16 -18.14 24.39
C PRO A 26 -19.75 -17.49 23.06
N ASN A 27 -18.75 -18.03 22.38
CA ASN A 27 -18.31 -17.55 21.08
C ASN A 27 -18.88 -18.36 19.91
N PHE A 28 -19.88 -19.20 20.14
CA PHE A 28 -20.67 -19.79 19.07
C PHE A 28 -21.39 -18.70 18.26
N ASP A 29 -21.41 -18.85 16.94
CA ASP A 29 -22.13 -17.93 16.05
C ASP A 29 -23.33 -18.64 15.40
N ARG A 30 -23.06 -19.69 14.62
CA ARG A 30 -24.08 -20.49 13.94
C ARG A 30 -23.57 -21.87 13.58
N ARG A 31 -24.48 -22.78 13.22
CA ARG A 31 -24.14 -24.08 12.60
C ARG A 31 -24.73 -24.17 11.20
N VAL A 32 -24.02 -24.85 10.30
CA VAL A 32 -24.47 -25.19 8.95
C VAL A 32 -24.35 -26.70 8.81
N VAL A 33 -25.46 -27.38 8.55
CA VAL A 33 -25.48 -28.84 8.36
C VAL A 33 -25.31 -29.13 6.88
N PHE A 34 -24.30 -29.93 6.52
CA PHE A 34 -24.05 -30.35 5.14
C PHE A 34 -24.64 -31.73 4.85
N HIS A 35 -24.61 -32.63 5.84
CA HIS A 35 -25.13 -33.98 5.74
C HIS A 35 -25.52 -34.51 7.13
N GLU A 36 -26.19 -35.66 7.22
CA GLU A 36 -26.71 -36.21 8.48
C GLU A 36 -25.63 -36.29 9.58
N ASN A 37 -24.41 -36.68 9.19
CA ASN A 37 -23.27 -36.81 10.09
C ASN A 37 -22.17 -35.77 9.81
N LEU A 38 -22.50 -34.60 9.25
CA LEU A 38 -21.51 -33.55 8.99
C LEU A 38 -22.11 -32.14 9.11
N ALA A 39 -21.56 -31.36 10.02
CA ALA A 39 -21.89 -29.94 10.18
C ALA A 39 -20.65 -29.08 10.36
N ALA A 40 -20.69 -27.84 9.85
CA ALA A 40 -19.77 -26.77 10.21
C ALA A 40 -20.35 -25.95 11.37
N VAL A 41 -19.54 -25.75 12.40
CA VAL A 41 -19.83 -24.82 13.49
C VAL A 41 -18.97 -23.58 13.30
N HIS A 42 -19.63 -22.44 13.09
CA HIS A 42 -19.01 -21.13 13.01
C HIS A 42 -18.83 -20.58 14.43
N MET A 43 -17.61 -20.18 14.74
CA MET A 43 -17.20 -19.62 16.02
C MET A 43 -16.61 -18.22 15.79
N LYS A 44 -17.00 -17.27 16.64
CA LYS A 44 -16.37 -15.95 16.71
C LYS A 44 -15.00 -16.06 17.38
N ARG A 45 -14.03 -15.30 16.91
CA ARG A 45 -12.73 -15.18 17.59
C ARG A 45 -12.88 -14.23 18.78
N THR A 46 -12.53 -14.70 19.98
CA THR A 46 -12.59 -13.91 21.22
C THR A 46 -11.34 -13.07 21.45
N LYS A 47 -10.21 -13.45 20.84
CA LYS A 47 -8.94 -12.73 20.89
C LYS A 47 -8.45 -12.48 19.48
N LEU A 48 -8.07 -11.24 19.20
CA LEU A 48 -7.44 -10.83 17.94
C LEU A 48 -6.01 -10.39 18.26
N LYS A 49 -5.05 -10.95 17.52
CA LYS A 49 -3.63 -10.56 17.59
C LYS A 49 -3.32 -9.75 16.34
N PHE A 50 -2.91 -8.50 16.52
CA PHE A 50 -2.43 -7.62 15.45
C PHE A 50 -0.90 -7.69 15.41
N ASP A 51 -0.36 -8.68 14.71
CA ASP A 51 1.08 -8.94 14.58
C ASP A 51 1.68 -8.42 13.26
N LYS A 52 0.83 -7.91 12.37
CA LYS A 52 1.24 -7.27 11.12
C LYS A 52 1.26 -5.75 11.29
N PRO A 53 2.31 -5.04 10.79
CA PRO A 53 2.44 -3.59 10.90
C PRO A 53 1.52 -2.86 9.88
N ILE A 54 0.24 -3.19 9.85
CA ILE A 54 -0.74 -2.64 8.90
C ILE A 54 -0.88 -1.14 9.07
N TYR A 55 -1.13 -0.70 10.30
CA TYR A 55 -1.31 0.71 10.62
C TYR A 55 -0.02 1.50 10.43
N LEU A 56 1.12 0.94 10.86
CA LEU A 56 2.42 1.55 10.66
C LEU A 56 2.75 1.71 9.17
N GLY A 57 2.52 0.66 8.36
CA GLY A 57 2.72 0.72 6.91
C GLY A 57 1.83 1.77 6.23
N ALA A 58 0.57 1.91 6.68
CA ALA A 58 -0.32 2.96 6.19
C ALA A 58 0.20 4.37 6.54
N CYS A 59 0.63 4.59 7.78
CA CYS A 59 1.22 5.88 8.20
C CYS A 59 2.49 6.21 7.42
N ILE A 60 3.39 5.24 7.23
CA ILE A 60 4.61 5.44 6.44
C ILE A 60 4.25 5.82 5.00
N LEU A 61 3.31 5.09 4.39
CA LEU A 61 2.86 5.39 3.03
C LEU A 61 2.27 6.80 2.92
N ASP A 62 1.48 7.24 3.89
CA ASP A 62 0.92 8.59 3.89
C ASP A 62 1.99 9.66 4.08
N ILE A 63 3.01 9.40 4.91
CA ILE A 63 4.18 10.29 5.03
C ILE A 63 4.98 10.33 3.72
N SER A 64 5.18 9.19 3.05
CA SER A 64 5.90 9.13 1.78
C SER A 64 5.23 9.96 0.67
N LYS A 65 3.89 10.07 0.68
CA LYS A 65 3.16 10.94 -0.26
C LYS A 65 3.49 12.42 -0.09
N ILE A 66 3.88 12.87 1.10
CA ILE A 66 4.30 14.26 1.34
C ILE A 66 5.49 14.62 0.45
N LEU A 67 6.44 13.69 0.27
CA LEU A 67 7.60 13.90 -0.61
C LEU A 67 7.17 14.04 -2.08
N MET A 68 6.22 13.21 -2.53
CA MET A 68 5.67 13.31 -3.88
C MET A 68 4.89 14.61 -4.09
N TYR A 69 4.14 15.05 -3.08
CA TYR A 69 3.39 16.31 -3.12
C TYR A 69 4.30 17.54 -3.10
N ASP A 70 5.36 17.56 -2.29
CA ASP A 70 6.39 18.62 -2.32
C ASP A 70 7.01 18.69 -3.72
N PHE A 71 7.37 17.56 -4.32
CA PHE A 71 7.92 17.55 -5.67
C PHE A 71 6.89 18.04 -6.73
N HIS A 72 5.63 17.61 -6.65
CA HIS A 72 4.63 18.01 -7.62
C HIS A 72 4.22 19.48 -7.48
N TYR A 73 3.78 19.90 -6.28
CA TYR A 73 3.20 21.22 -6.05
C TYR A 73 4.26 22.29 -5.82
N ASP A 74 5.30 21.98 -5.05
CA ASP A 74 6.30 22.98 -4.66
C ASP A 74 7.49 23.07 -5.60
N PHE A 75 7.68 22.10 -6.49
CA PHE A 75 8.73 22.13 -7.52
C PHE A 75 8.16 22.16 -8.95
N MET A 76 7.51 21.09 -9.41
CA MET A 76 7.07 20.98 -10.82
C MET A 76 6.03 22.04 -11.21
N ARG A 77 4.99 22.24 -10.40
CA ARG A 77 3.95 23.26 -10.64
C ARG A 77 4.49 24.69 -10.56
N LYS A 78 5.50 24.96 -9.73
CA LYS A 78 6.13 26.29 -9.68
C LYS A 78 7.05 26.56 -10.88
N MET A 79 7.77 25.55 -11.36
CA MET A 79 8.67 25.67 -12.50
C MET A 79 7.92 25.84 -13.82
N TYR A 80 6.92 24.98 -14.07
CA TYR A 80 6.30 24.89 -15.38
C TYR A 80 4.82 25.32 -15.41
N GLY A 81 4.16 25.47 -14.25
CA GLY A 81 2.76 25.87 -14.20
C GLY A 81 1.87 24.93 -15.01
N ASP A 82 1.15 25.50 -15.98
CA ASP A 82 0.26 24.76 -16.88
C ASP A 82 1.01 24.10 -18.07
N ASN A 83 2.30 24.39 -18.24
CA ASN A 83 3.15 23.72 -19.22
C ASN A 83 3.62 22.33 -18.76
N ALA A 84 3.35 21.92 -17.52
CA ALA A 84 3.59 20.56 -17.05
C ALA A 84 2.27 19.82 -16.79
N ARG A 85 2.04 18.75 -17.56
CA ARG A 85 0.89 17.85 -17.41
C ARG A 85 1.35 16.54 -16.78
N LEU A 86 0.82 16.23 -15.60
CA LEU A 86 1.04 14.95 -14.93
C LEU A 86 0.29 13.84 -15.70
N LEU A 87 1.02 12.86 -16.20
CA LEU A 87 0.48 11.75 -17.00
C LEU A 87 0.11 10.55 -16.13
N PHE A 88 1.04 10.11 -15.27
CA PHE A 88 0.80 9.02 -14.33
C PHE A 88 1.69 9.13 -13.09
N THR A 89 1.29 8.40 -12.03
CA THR A 89 2.00 8.29 -10.76
C THR A 89 2.19 6.81 -10.41
N ASP A 90 3.37 6.44 -9.93
CA ASP A 90 3.65 5.15 -9.29
C ASP A 90 4.32 5.38 -7.91
N THR A 91 4.56 4.30 -7.15
CA THR A 91 5.03 4.24 -5.75
C THR A 91 5.99 5.36 -5.35
N ASP A 92 6.99 5.64 -6.17
CA ASP A 92 8.01 6.67 -5.96
C ASP A 92 8.33 7.48 -7.22
N SER A 93 7.47 7.42 -8.25
CA SER A 93 7.74 8.09 -9.53
C SER A 93 6.53 8.85 -10.08
N LEU A 94 6.85 9.90 -10.83
CA LEU A 94 5.88 10.79 -11.47
C LEU A 94 6.31 10.97 -12.92
N ALA A 95 5.39 10.78 -13.85
CA ALA A 95 5.64 11.01 -15.27
C ALA A 95 4.91 12.27 -15.74
N TYR A 96 5.66 13.15 -16.40
CA TYR A 96 5.15 14.42 -16.89
C TYR A 96 5.36 14.53 -18.40
N GLU A 97 4.39 15.19 -19.05
CA GLU A 97 4.61 15.86 -20.31
C GLU A 97 4.90 17.33 -20.01
N ILE A 98 6.03 17.84 -20.50
CA ILE A 98 6.51 19.20 -20.21
C ILE A 98 6.71 19.94 -21.52
N THR A 99 6.10 21.11 -21.63
CA THR A 99 6.29 22.03 -22.76
C THR A 99 7.29 23.10 -22.38
N THR A 100 8.50 23.05 -22.93
CA THR A 100 9.54 24.06 -22.73
C THR A 100 10.48 24.15 -23.93
N ALA A 101 11.26 25.22 -24.02
CA ALA A 101 12.25 25.42 -25.08
C ALA A 101 13.44 24.46 -24.95
N ASP A 102 13.93 24.24 -23.72
CA ASP A 102 15.08 23.36 -23.45
C ASP A 102 15.05 22.83 -22.01
N PHE A 103 14.50 21.62 -21.85
CA PHE A 103 14.35 20.98 -20.55
C PHE A 103 15.67 20.77 -19.80
N TYR A 104 16.77 20.54 -20.52
CA TYR A 104 18.08 20.30 -19.91
C TYR A 104 18.68 21.57 -19.32
N LYS A 105 18.28 22.75 -19.80
CA LYS A 105 18.67 24.04 -19.21
C LYS A 105 17.79 24.46 -18.04
N ASP A 106 16.54 24.04 -18.05
CA ASP A 106 15.57 24.38 -17.01
C ASP A 106 15.79 23.59 -15.72
N ILE A 107 16.29 22.34 -15.84
CA ILE A 107 16.56 21.51 -14.68
C ILE A 107 17.79 22.02 -13.92
N PRO A 108 17.66 22.29 -12.61
CA PRO A 108 18.82 22.58 -11.78
C PRO A 108 19.79 21.39 -11.77
N PRO A 109 21.09 21.63 -11.57
CA PRO A 109 22.09 20.57 -11.52
C PRO A 109 21.72 19.47 -10.53
N PRO A 110 22.28 18.27 -10.70
CA PRO A 110 21.97 17.11 -9.88
C PRO A 110 21.87 17.47 -8.39
N SER A 111 20.72 17.16 -7.80
CA SER A 111 20.40 17.57 -6.43
C SER A 111 19.68 16.43 -5.72
N ARG A 112 19.41 16.57 -4.42
CA ARG A 112 18.59 15.59 -3.68
C ARG A 112 17.19 15.37 -4.29
N ARG A 113 16.72 16.26 -5.17
CA ARG A 113 15.41 16.19 -5.83
C ARG A 113 15.45 15.50 -7.18
N ASN A 114 16.58 15.56 -7.90
CA ASN A 114 16.74 15.01 -9.23
C ASN A 114 18.00 14.12 -9.27
N SER A 115 17.81 12.80 -9.38
CA SER A 115 18.92 11.87 -9.58
C SER A 115 19.25 11.76 -11.06
N THR A 116 20.49 12.11 -11.41
CA THR A 116 21.06 11.92 -12.76
C THR A 116 22.26 10.98 -12.73
N SER A 117 22.39 10.17 -11.67
CA SER A 117 23.55 9.31 -11.41
C SER A 117 23.80 8.25 -12.49
N ASN A 118 22.77 7.91 -13.28
CA ASN A 118 22.85 6.91 -14.35
C ASN A 118 23.14 7.54 -15.73
N TYR A 119 23.43 8.84 -15.81
CA TYR A 119 23.74 9.48 -17.08
C TYR A 119 25.17 9.16 -17.53
N PRO A 120 25.41 8.96 -18.84
CA PRO A 120 26.73 8.67 -19.36
C PRO A 120 27.67 9.87 -19.22
N ALA A 121 28.97 9.59 -19.21
CA ALA A 121 30.01 10.61 -19.15
C ALA A 121 29.91 11.58 -20.34
N GLY A 122 29.94 12.89 -20.05
CA GLY A 122 29.77 13.97 -21.03
C GLY A 122 28.33 14.43 -21.24
N HIS A 123 27.35 13.89 -20.52
CA HIS A 123 25.96 14.36 -20.59
C HIS A 123 25.81 15.74 -19.90
N PRO A 124 25.02 16.69 -20.43
CA PRO A 124 24.82 18.03 -19.82
C PRO A 124 24.32 18.06 -18.36
N LEU A 125 23.88 16.93 -17.83
CA LEU A 125 23.32 16.77 -16.48
C LEU A 125 24.04 15.66 -15.71
N GLU A 126 25.23 15.25 -16.16
CA GLU A 126 26.06 14.26 -15.46
C GLU A 126 26.32 14.72 -14.03
N PHE A 127 26.17 13.78 -13.08
CA PHE A 127 26.48 14.03 -11.67
C PHE A 127 28.01 14.10 -11.50
N GLN A 128 28.57 15.31 -11.45
CA GLN A 128 29.97 15.47 -11.05
C GLN A 128 30.09 15.25 -9.55
N SER A 129 30.59 14.08 -9.16
CA SER A 129 31.02 13.85 -7.78
C SER A 129 32.14 14.84 -7.45
N VAL A 130 31.86 15.78 -6.55
CA VAL A 130 32.90 16.55 -5.84
C VAL A 130 33.48 15.67 -4.75
#